data_AF-A0A0P6XCJ1-F1
#
_entry.id   AF-A0A0P6XCJ1-F1
#
_cell.length_a   1.000
_cell.length_b   1.000
_cell.length_c   1.000
_cell.angle_alpha   90.00
_cell.angle_beta   90.00
_cell.angle_gamma   90.00
#
_symmetry.space_group_name_H-M   'P 1'
#
loop_
_entity.id
_entity.type
_entity.pdbx_description
1 polymer ?
#
loop_
_entity_poly.entity_id
_entity_poly.type
_entity_poly.pdbx_seq_one_letter_code
_entity_poly.pdbx_strand_id
1 'polypeptide(L)'
;MNYRKINRFWQSATLFLAPPLIVVLIWFRPSMDPYQWLLWLHLPLLMLHEAEEYVLAPTSFKEFFNLKSPMGTQTDQDYPLDEGYVFQVNLVIAWPMVILGAVLAPVAPWLGFSMIWFELILNNVMHTILFQGAKPAYNPGLITNSFLLLPYGTWTLLTAAGFFTPLDWVLSAVVGVAITAVLANKTRGRLARAKAA
;
A
#
# COMPACT_ATOMS: atom_id res chain seq x y z
N MET A 1 -12.14 -15.80 -13.47
CA MET A 1 -12.32 -15.61 -12.01
C MET A 1 -13.14 -14.36 -11.77
N ASN A 2 -14.11 -14.36 -10.85
CA ASN A 2 -14.95 -13.18 -10.57
C ASN A 2 -14.24 -12.25 -9.56
N TYR A 3 -13.33 -11.42 -10.08
CA TYR A 3 -12.52 -10.52 -9.25
C TYR A 3 -13.36 -9.54 -8.43
N ARG A 4 -14.49 -9.04 -8.96
CA ARG A 4 -15.37 -8.12 -8.22
C ARG A 4 -15.90 -8.72 -6.93
N LYS A 5 -16.38 -9.97 -6.97
CA LYS A 5 -16.89 -10.66 -5.77
C LYS A 5 -15.76 -10.94 -4.77
N ILE A 6 -14.59 -11.35 -5.28
CA ILE A 6 -13.41 -11.62 -4.45
C ILE A 6 -12.94 -10.33 -3.76
N ASN A 7 -12.84 -9.24 -4.51
CA ASN A 7 -12.42 -7.94 -3.99
C ASN A 7 -13.34 -7.47 -2.88
N ARG A 8 -14.65 -7.46 -3.14
CA ARG A 8 -15.62 -7.07 -2.12
C ARG A 8 -15.49 -7.88 -0.83
N PHE A 9 -15.24 -9.19 -0.94
CA PHE A 9 -15.07 -10.06 0.21
C PHE A 9 -13.83 -9.70 1.03
N TRP A 10 -12.63 -9.67 0.43
CA TRP A 10 -11.41 -9.40 1.20
C TRP A 10 -11.37 -7.96 1.72
N GLN A 11 -11.82 -6.98 0.93
CA GLN A 11 -11.89 -5.57 1.32
C GLN A 11 -12.83 -5.35 2.50
N SER A 12 -13.95 -6.07 2.55
CA SER A 12 -14.85 -6.00 3.71
C SER A 12 -14.27 -6.74 4.91
N ALA A 13 -13.54 -7.84 4.68
CA ALA A 13 -12.92 -8.62 5.74
C ALA A 13 -11.81 -7.84 6.46
N THR A 14 -11.07 -6.95 5.78
CA THR A 14 -10.00 -6.15 6.41
C THR A 14 -10.48 -5.35 7.62
N LEU A 15 -11.69 -4.77 7.56
CA LEU A 15 -12.31 -4.04 8.68
C LEU A 15 -12.50 -4.90 9.94
N PHE A 16 -12.79 -6.19 9.76
CA PHE A 16 -13.01 -7.12 10.86
C PHE A 16 -11.71 -7.80 11.32
N LEU A 17 -10.75 -7.98 10.42
CA LEU A 17 -9.48 -8.68 10.70
C LEU A 17 -8.41 -7.76 11.29
N ALA A 18 -8.35 -6.48 10.88
CA ALA A 18 -7.31 -5.58 11.33
C ALA A 18 -7.33 -5.30 12.85
N PRO A 19 -8.48 -4.97 13.49
CA PRO A 19 -8.51 -4.72 14.92
C PRO A 19 -8.04 -5.89 15.81
N PRO A 20 -8.54 -7.14 15.66
CA PRO A 20 -8.05 -8.25 16.46
C PRO A 20 -6.58 -8.56 16.17
N LEU A 21 -6.11 -8.39 14.93
CA LEU A 21 -4.70 -8.57 14.59
C LEU A 21 -3.82 -7.54 15.31
N ILE A 22 -4.23 -6.28 15.40
CA ILE A 22 -3.53 -5.25 16.20
C ILE A 22 -3.45 -5.66 17.67
N VAL A 23 -4.56 -6.12 18.27
CA VAL A 23 -4.59 -6.58 19.66
C VAL A 23 -3.63 -7.74 19.89
N VAL A 24 -3.64 -8.73 19.00
CA VAL A 24 -2.71 -9.86 19.04
C VAL A 24 -1.26 -9.38 18.96
N LEU A 25 -0.95 -8.47 18.04
CA LEU A 25 0.41 -7.95 17.90
C LEU A 25 0.87 -7.13 19.11
N ILE A 26 -0.03 -6.36 19.75
CA ILE A 26 0.28 -5.68 21.02
C ILE A 26 0.58 -6.70 22.12
N TRP A 27 -0.24 -7.76 22.23
CA TRP A 27 -0.05 -8.82 23.22
C TRP A 27 1.29 -9.55 23.04
N PHE A 28 1.66 -9.88 21.80
CA PHE A 28 2.91 -10.57 21.49
C PHE A 28 4.13 -9.65 21.33
N ARG A 29 3.98 -8.33 21.56
CA ARG A 29 5.09 -7.37 21.47
C ARG A 29 6.34 -7.79 22.25
N PRO A 30 6.27 -8.29 23.51
CA PRO A 30 7.45 -8.67 24.28
C PRO A 30 8.24 -9.84 23.68
N SER A 31 7.63 -10.63 22.79
CA SER A 31 8.24 -11.80 22.16
C SER A 31 8.93 -11.47 20.83
N MET A 32 8.95 -10.21 20.40
CA MET A 32 9.47 -9.78 19.11
C MET A 32 10.54 -8.69 19.27
N ASP A 33 11.51 -8.69 18.36
CA ASP A 33 12.37 -7.53 18.15
C ASP A 33 11.51 -6.30 17.79
N PRO A 34 11.85 -5.08 18.27
CA PRO A 34 11.09 -3.87 17.97
C PRO A 34 10.83 -3.65 16.46
N TYR A 35 11.82 -3.89 15.63
CA TYR A 35 11.70 -3.68 14.19
C TYR A 35 10.81 -4.75 13.54
N GLN A 36 10.99 -6.02 13.91
CA GLN A 36 10.13 -7.10 13.41
C GLN A 36 8.66 -6.86 13.79
N TRP A 37 8.39 -6.40 15.01
CA TRP A 37 7.04 -6.05 15.43
C TRP A 37 6.43 -4.93 14.58
N LEU A 38 7.22 -3.90 14.25
CA LEU A 38 6.76 -2.84 13.34
C LEU A 38 6.43 -3.39 11.96
N LEU A 39 7.25 -4.30 11.42
CA LEU A 39 6.94 -4.94 10.13
C LEU A 39 5.67 -5.80 10.19
N TRP A 40 5.40 -6.48 11.30
CA TRP A 40 4.12 -7.18 11.49
C TRP A 40 2.92 -6.25 11.60
N LEU A 41 3.09 -5.10 12.26
CA LEU A 41 2.06 -4.07 12.33
C LEU A 41 1.71 -3.49 10.96
N HIS A 42 2.62 -3.56 9.99
CA HIS A 42 2.34 -3.05 8.65
C HIS A 42 1.06 -3.67 8.05
N LEU A 43 0.86 -4.98 8.22
CA LEU A 43 -0.27 -5.69 7.61
C LEU A 43 -1.64 -5.16 8.07
N PRO A 44 -1.98 -5.11 9.38
CA PRO A 44 -3.26 -4.56 9.79
C PRO A 44 -3.40 -3.06 9.51
N LEU A 45 -2.31 -2.29 9.47
CA LEU A 45 -2.38 -0.87 9.10
C LEU A 45 -2.68 -0.69 7.60
N LEU A 46 -2.07 -1.52 6.75
CA LEU A 46 -2.39 -1.60 5.32
C LEU A 46 -3.85 -2.05 5.11
N MET A 47 -4.33 -3.03 5.87
CA MET A 47 -5.74 -3.46 5.84
C MET A 47 -6.71 -2.32 6.17
N LEU A 48 -6.39 -1.47 7.14
CA LEU A 48 -7.18 -0.27 7.47
C LEU A 48 -7.13 0.77 6.34
N HIS A 49 -5.96 0.95 5.71
CA HIS A 49 -5.81 1.81 4.54
C HIS A 49 -6.65 1.32 3.36
N GLU A 50 -6.57 0.04 3.03
CA GLU A 50 -7.40 -0.61 2.00
C GLU A 50 -8.90 -0.51 2.33
N ALA A 51 -9.27 -0.61 3.61
CA ALA A 51 -10.66 -0.42 4.01
C ALA A 51 -11.16 1.01 3.75
N GLU A 52 -10.34 2.03 4.02
CA GLU A 52 -10.65 3.40 3.62
C GLU A 52 -10.83 3.49 2.10
N GLU A 53 -9.85 2.97 1.34
CA GLU A 53 -9.81 3.06 -0.11
C GLU A 53 -11.00 2.40 -0.81
N TYR A 54 -11.45 1.24 -0.34
CA TYR A 54 -12.40 0.41 -1.09
C TYR A 54 -13.77 0.23 -0.44
N VAL A 55 -13.91 0.53 0.86
CA VAL A 55 -15.16 0.26 1.61
C VAL A 55 -15.75 1.53 2.23
N LEU A 56 -14.94 2.34 2.90
CA LEU A 56 -15.44 3.46 3.69
C LEU A 56 -15.54 4.76 2.88
N ALA A 57 -14.67 4.95 1.89
CA ALA A 57 -14.70 6.15 1.06
C ALA A 57 -15.97 6.21 0.20
N PRO A 58 -16.53 7.42 -0.08
CA PRO A 58 -17.71 7.58 -0.94
C PRO A 58 -17.52 7.12 -2.39
N THR A 59 -16.28 7.00 -2.83
CA THR A 59 -15.87 6.51 -4.15
C THR A 59 -14.68 5.60 -3.90
N SER A 60 -14.60 4.45 -4.57
CA SER A 60 -13.44 3.57 -4.37
C SER A 60 -12.16 4.21 -4.90
N PHE A 61 -10.99 3.82 -4.40
CA PHE A 61 -9.71 4.29 -4.93
C PHE A 61 -9.57 4.01 -6.43
N LYS A 62 -10.04 2.84 -6.88
CA LYS A 62 -10.10 2.46 -8.30
C LYS A 62 -10.87 3.50 -9.13
N GLU A 63 -12.09 3.81 -8.72
CA GLU A 63 -12.96 4.78 -9.41
C GLU A 63 -12.39 6.20 -9.33
N PHE A 64 -11.87 6.60 -8.17
CA PHE A 64 -11.22 7.89 -7.99
C PHE A 64 -10.02 8.03 -8.92
N PHE A 65 -9.12 7.04 -8.94
CA PHE A 65 -7.95 7.04 -9.79
C PHE A 65 -8.34 7.14 -11.26
N ASN A 66 -9.29 6.31 -11.70
CA ASN A 66 -9.66 6.26 -13.10
C ASN A 66 -10.38 7.53 -13.58
N LEU A 67 -11.30 8.08 -12.78
CA LEU A 67 -12.19 9.18 -13.20
C LEU A 67 -11.71 10.57 -12.78
N LYS A 68 -11.05 10.69 -11.63
CA LYS A 68 -10.76 11.99 -10.99
C LYS A 68 -9.28 12.33 -10.91
N SER A 69 -8.39 11.34 -11.05
CA SER A 69 -6.94 11.59 -11.04
C SER A 69 -6.44 12.08 -12.40
N PRO A 70 -5.44 12.98 -12.45
CA PRO A 70 -4.76 13.33 -13.69
C PRO A 70 -4.05 12.13 -14.36
N MET A 71 -3.83 11.04 -13.62
CA MET A 71 -3.21 9.81 -14.12
C MET A 71 -4.22 8.77 -14.64
N GLY A 72 -5.52 9.02 -14.49
CA GLY A 72 -6.60 8.15 -14.99
C GLY A 72 -6.97 8.41 -16.44
N THR A 73 -7.99 7.69 -16.94
CA THR A 73 -8.61 7.95 -18.25
C THR A 73 -9.56 9.15 -18.22
N GLN A 74 -10.09 9.50 -17.06
CA GLN A 74 -11.13 10.50 -16.82
C GLN A 74 -12.50 10.18 -17.46
N THR A 75 -12.64 9.02 -18.11
CA THR A 75 -13.83 8.65 -18.89
C THR A 75 -14.34 7.24 -18.61
N ASP A 76 -13.49 6.32 -18.15
CA ASP A 76 -13.85 4.92 -17.89
C ASP A 76 -13.54 4.56 -16.44
N GLN A 77 -14.56 4.19 -15.67
CA GLN A 77 -14.43 3.84 -14.25
C GLN A 77 -13.72 2.50 -13.98
N ASP A 78 -13.62 1.63 -15.00
CA ASP A 78 -12.98 0.31 -14.91
C ASP A 78 -11.63 0.27 -15.67
N TYR A 79 -11.09 1.43 -16.06
CA TYR A 79 -9.79 1.51 -16.76
C TYR A 79 -8.99 2.80 -16.42
N PRO A 80 -7.65 2.72 -16.18
CA PRO A 80 -6.78 1.55 -16.30
C PRO A 80 -6.75 0.63 -15.09
N LEU A 81 -7.39 0.97 -13.97
CA LEU A 81 -7.50 0.08 -12.83
C LEU A 81 -8.84 -0.67 -12.93
N ASP A 82 -8.78 -1.97 -13.16
CA ASP A 82 -9.94 -2.86 -13.06
C ASP A 82 -9.86 -3.73 -11.80
N GLU A 83 -10.89 -4.53 -11.57
CA GLU A 83 -10.94 -5.44 -10.41
C GLU A 83 -9.77 -6.43 -10.37
N GLY A 84 -9.31 -6.89 -11.55
CA GLY A 84 -8.14 -7.76 -11.64
C GLY A 84 -6.86 -7.05 -11.21
N TYR A 85 -6.71 -5.78 -11.56
CA TYR A 85 -5.60 -4.93 -11.13
C TYR A 85 -5.60 -4.74 -9.62
N VAL A 86 -6.75 -4.38 -9.03
CA VAL A 86 -6.90 -4.19 -7.58
C VAL A 86 -6.53 -5.48 -6.82
N PHE A 87 -7.00 -6.64 -7.29
CA PHE A 87 -6.65 -7.93 -6.69
C PHE A 87 -5.14 -8.21 -6.74
N GLN A 88 -4.51 -7.95 -7.90
CA GLN A 88 -3.08 -8.22 -8.09
C GLN A 88 -2.19 -7.33 -7.23
N VAL A 89 -2.50 -6.02 -7.13
CA VAL A 89 -1.69 -5.10 -6.31
C VAL A 89 -1.77 -5.48 -4.84
N ASN A 90 -2.97 -5.69 -4.32
CA ASN A 90 -3.16 -5.88 -2.88
C ASN A 90 -2.83 -7.31 -2.45
N LEU A 91 -3.53 -8.31 -2.99
CA LEU A 91 -3.41 -9.70 -2.50
C LEU A 91 -2.23 -10.48 -3.09
N VAL A 92 -1.77 -10.14 -4.30
CA VAL A 92 -0.67 -10.90 -4.94
C VAL A 92 0.68 -10.24 -4.69
N ILE A 93 0.74 -8.92 -4.51
CA ILE A 93 1.99 -8.18 -4.32
C ILE A 93 2.11 -7.67 -2.89
N ALA A 94 1.24 -6.76 -2.45
CA ALA A 94 1.43 -6.04 -1.20
C ALA A 94 1.39 -6.97 0.03
N TRP A 95 0.35 -7.79 0.18
CA TRP A 95 0.21 -8.67 1.34
C TRP A 95 1.35 -9.68 1.46
N PRO A 96 1.72 -10.45 0.40
CA PRO A 96 2.86 -11.35 0.49
C PRO A 96 4.17 -10.63 0.80
N MET A 97 4.43 -9.45 0.21
CA MET A 97 5.66 -8.69 0.47
C MET A 97 5.73 -8.22 1.92
N VAL A 98 4.62 -7.73 2.48
CA VAL A 98 4.53 -7.32 3.88
C VAL A 98 4.76 -8.50 4.82
N ILE A 99 4.07 -9.62 4.58
CA ILE A 99 4.20 -10.84 5.41
C ILE A 99 5.61 -11.41 5.33
N LEU A 100 6.16 -11.56 4.12
CA LEU A 100 7.53 -12.05 3.92
C LEU A 100 8.56 -11.13 4.58
N GLY A 101 8.36 -9.82 4.48
CA GLY A 101 9.20 -8.82 5.15
C GLY A 101 9.24 -9.02 6.66
N ALA A 102 8.08 -9.21 7.30
CA ALA A 102 8.00 -9.43 8.74
C ALA A 102 8.57 -10.78 9.19
N VAL A 103 8.32 -11.85 8.42
CA VAL A 103 8.88 -13.19 8.69
C VAL A 103 10.40 -13.19 8.57
N LEU A 104 10.93 -12.54 7.52
CA LEU A 104 12.36 -12.52 7.22
C LEU A 104 13.13 -11.40 7.93
N ALA A 105 12.47 -10.58 8.75
CA ALA A 105 13.09 -9.47 9.46
C ALA A 105 14.42 -9.83 10.17
N PRO A 106 14.59 -11.01 10.81
CA PRO A 106 15.85 -11.35 11.48
C PRO A 106 17.05 -11.60 10.55
N VAL A 107 16.81 -11.87 9.26
CA VAL A 107 17.86 -12.25 8.29
C VAL A 107 17.94 -11.35 7.06
N ALA A 108 16.83 -10.70 6.71
CA ALA A 108 16.69 -9.79 5.57
C ALA A 108 15.76 -8.63 5.95
N PRO A 109 16.14 -7.79 6.94
CA PRO A 109 15.28 -6.70 7.45
C PRO A 109 14.92 -5.69 6.34
N TRP A 110 15.82 -5.50 5.38
CA TRP A 110 15.62 -4.63 4.21
C TRP A 110 14.42 -5.02 3.34
N LEU A 111 13.98 -6.29 3.34
CA LEU A 111 12.88 -6.75 2.49
C LEU A 111 11.55 -6.13 2.92
N GLY A 112 11.23 -6.17 4.22
CA GLY A 112 10.02 -5.52 4.74
C GLY A 112 10.06 -4.00 4.57
N PHE A 113 11.25 -3.41 4.73
CA PHE A 113 11.44 -1.99 4.53
C PHE A 113 11.18 -1.52 3.09
N SER A 114 11.33 -2.39 2.09
CA SER A 114 11.04 -2.04 0.69
C SER A 114 9.58 -1.59 0.49
N MET A 115 8.63 -2.17 1.23
CA MET A 115 7.24 -1.74 1.22
C MET A 115 7.02 -0.48 2.06
N ILE A 116 7.83 -0.25 3.10
CA ILE A 116 7.79 1.01 3.85
C ILE A 116 8.21 2.19 2.96
N TRP A 117 9.16 2.01 2.04
CA TRP A 117 9.47 3.02 1.03
C TRP A 117 8.28 3.32 0.13
N PHE A 118 7.55 2.29 -0.30
CA PHE A 118 6.35 2.45 -1.11
C PHE A 118 5.30 3.32 -0.37
N GLU A 119 5.05 3.04 0.90
CA GLU A 119 4.12 3.82 1.73
C GLU A 119 4.59 5.27 1.94
N LEU A 120 5.82 5.43 2.45
CA LEU A 120 6.37 6.74 2.83
C LEU A 120 6.53 7.69 1.66
N ILE A 121 6.87 7.16 0.49
CA ILE A 121 7.17 7.97 -0.69
C ILE A 121 5.98 7.95 -1.63
N LEU A 122 5.63 6.79 -2.20
CA LEU A 122 4.62 6.78 -3.25
C LEU A 122 3.24 7.07 -2.72
N ASN A 123 2.71 6.27 -1.80
CA ASN A 123 1.34 6.50 -1.31
C ASN A 123 1.23 7.91 -0.73
N ASN A 124 2.22 8.31 0.08
CA ASN A 124 2.17 9.63 0.67
C ASN A 124 2.21 10.78 -0.35
N VAL A 125 3.14 10.76 -1.31
CA VAL A 125 3.21 11.80 -2.36
C VAL A 125 1.96 11.76 -3.24
N MET A 126 1.43 10.57 -3.55
CA MET A 126 0.24 10.42 -4.39
C MET A 126 -0.99 11.04 -3.70
N HIS A 127 -1.31 10.64 -2.47
CA HIS A 127 -2.50 11.11 -1.75
C HIS A 127 -2.43 12.57 -1.31
N THR A 128 -1.25 13.05 -0.91
CA THR A 128 -1.08 14.39 -0.32
C THR A 128 -0.66 15.48 -1.31
N ILE A 129 -0.03 15.11 -2.44
CA ILE A 129 0.47 16.07 -3.43
C ILE A 129 -0.21 15.84 -4.78
N LEU A 130 0.00 14.68 -5.40
CA LEU A 130 -0.35 14.48 -6.81
C LEU A 130 -1.86 14.44 -7.06
N PHE A 131 -2.64 13.89 -6.13
CA PHE A 131 -4.10 13.86 -6.22
C PHE A 131 -4.77 15.15 -5.75
N GLN A 132 -4.03 16.10 -5.16
CA GLN A 132 -4.60 17.34 -4.62
C GLN A 132 -4.75 18.46 -5.66
N GLY A 133 -4.19 18.30 -6.87
CA GLY A 133 -4.47 19.13 -8.05
C GLY A 133 -4.57 20.65 -7.80
N ALA A 134 -5.41 21.33 -8.60
CA ALA A 134 -5.70 22.76 -8.43
C ALA A 134 -6.85 23.04 -7.44
N LYS A 135 -7.68 22.03 -7.16
CA LYS A 135 -8.78 22.09 -6.19
C LYS A 135 -8.65 20.87 -5.27
N PRO A 136 -8.03 21.03 -4.10
CA PRO A 136 -7.87 19.94 -3.14
C PRO A 136 -9.22 19.33 -2.78
N ALA A 137 -9.29 18.01 -2.86
CA ALA A 137 -10.48 17.24 -2.54
C ALA A 137 -10.06 15.96 -1.82
N TYR A 138 -10.99 15.42 -1.03
CA TYR A 138 -10.78 14.12 -0.42
C TYR A 138 -10.58 13.07 -1.52
N ASN A 139 -9.51 12.29 -1.38
CA ASN A 139 -9.25 11.10 -2.18
C ASN A 139 -9.19 9.87 -1.25
N PRO A 140 -9.71 8.71 -1.70
CA PRO A 140 -9.72 7.50 -0.89
C PRO A 140 -8.30 7.13 -0.48
N GLY A 141 -8.10 6.84 0.81
CA GLY A 141 -6.78 6.54 1.38
C GLY A 141 -6.05 7.74 1.98
N LEU A 142 -6.51 8.98 1.77
CA LEU A 142 -5.84 10.18 2.28
C LEU A 142 -5.73 10.22 3.81
N ILE A 143 -6.78 9.80 4.53
CA ILE A 143 -6.82 9.91 6.00
C ILE A 143 -5.85 8.91 6.62
N THR A 144 -5.98 7.64 6.28
CA THR A 144 -5.11 6.57 6.76
C THR A 144 -3.67 6.76 6.28
N ASN A 145 -3.44 7.20 5.04
CA ASN A 145 -2.08 7.53 4.63
C ASN A 145 -1.45 8.63 5.52
N SER A 146 -2.17 9.72 5.77
CA SER A 146 -1.62 10.88 6.49
C SER A 146 -1.48 10.65 8.00
N PHE A 147 -2.44 9.96 8.62
CA PHE A 147 -2.53 9.84 10.08
C PHE A 147 -2.18 8.45 10.62
N LEU A 148 -2.08 7.45 9.74
CA LEU A 148 -1.74 6.08 10.13
C LEU A 148 -0.41 5.66 9.53
N LEU A 149 -0.31 5.58 8.21
CA LEU A 149 0.85 5.02 7.51
C LEU A 149 2.06 5.94 7.55
N LEU A 150 1.89 7.26 7.40
CA LEU A 150 3.01 8.20 7.46
C LEU A 150 3.69 8.24 8.84
N PRO A 151 2.96 8.40 9.97
CA PRO A 151 3.57 8.30 11.29
C PRO A 151 4.22 6.93 11.55
N TYR A 152 3.54 5.84 11.19
CA TYR A 152 4.04 4.48 11.32
C TYR A 152 5.33 4.25 10.52
N GLY A 153 5.34 4.63 9.23
CA GLY A 153 6.47 4.47 8.34
C GLY A 153 7.66 5.31 8.82
N THR A 154 7.40 6.52 9.32
CA THR A 154 8.45 7.39 9.88
C THR A 154 9.08 6.76 11.11
N TRP A 155 8.28 6.19 12.01
CA TRP A 155 8.80 5.48 13.17
C TRP A 155 9.60 4.23 12.77
N THR A 156 9.14 3.50 11.76
CA THR A 156 9.83 2.33 11.20
C THR A 156 11.16 2.73 10.56
N LEU A 157 11.22 3.87 9.86
CA LEU A 157 12.45 4.44 9.30
C LEU A 157 13.46 4.79 10.39
N LEU A 158 13.03 5.50 11.44
CA LEU A 158 13.90 5.85 12.56
C LEU A 158 14.44 4.61 13.29
N THR A 159 13.60 3.57 13.43
CA THR A 159 14.02 2.29 14.01
C THR A 159 15.05 1.60 13.12
N ALA A 160 14.81 1.54 11.80
CA ALA A 160 15.74 0.96 10.82
C ALA A 160 17.09 1.71 10.80
N ALA A 161 17.07 3.04 10.88
CA ALA A 161 18.27 3.87 10.93
C ALA A 161 19.20 3.57 12.12
N GLY A 162 18.67 2.96 13.19
CA GLY A 162 19.47 2.54 14.33
C GLY A 162 20.36 1.32 14.07
N PHE A 163 20.10 0.52 13.03
CA PHE A 163 20.85 -0.73 12.81
C PHE A 163 21.08 -1.13 11.34
N PHE A 164 20.40 -0.52 10.37
CA PHE A 164 20.59 -0.83 8.95
C PHE A 164 22.01 -0.53 8.49
N THR A 165 22.61 -1.49 7.78
CA THR A 165 23.86 -1.30 7.06
C THR A 165 23.62 -0.55 5.75
N PRO A 166 24.67 0.00 5.10
CA PRO A 166 24.54 0.55 3.75
C PRO A 166 23.95 -0.43 2.72
N LEU A 167 24.24 -1.73 2.86
CA LEU A 167 23.69 -2.75 1.97
C LEU A 167 22.18 -2.91 2.16
N ASP A 168 21.67 -2.86 3.39
CA ASP A 168 20.24 -2.94 3.67
C ASP A 168 19.47 -1.77 3.02
N TRP A 169 20.04 -0.56 3.05
CA TRP A 169 19.48 0.60 2.36
C TRP A 169 19.42 0.41 0.86
N VAL A 170 20.51 -0.06 0.24
CA VAL A 170 20.56 -0.30 -1.20
C VAL A 170 19.57 -1.39 -1.60
N LEU A 171 19.54 -2.52 -0.90
CA LEU A 171 18.65 -3.64 -1.22
C LEU A 171 17.17 -3.27 -1.05
N SER A 172 16.82 -2.58 0.04
CA SER A 172 15.45 -2.10 0.27
C SER A 172 14.99 -1.13 -0.82
N ALA A 173 15.86 -0.18 -1.22
CA ALA A 173 15.57 0.77 -2.29
C ALA A 173 15.43 0.07 -3.65
N VAL A 174 16.32 -0.88 -3.98
CA VAL A 174 16.25 -1.65 -5.23
C VAL A 174 14.93 -2.40 -5.35
N VAL A 175 14.50 -3.10 -4.30
CA VAL A 175 13.22 -3.81 -4.32
C VAL A 175 12.03 -2.85 -4.38
N GLY A 176 12.04 -1.77 -3.59
CA GLY A 176 10.96 -0.77 -3.60
C GLY A 176 10.79 -0.12 -4.98
N VAL A 177 11.91 0.25 -5.62
CA VAL A 177 11.93 0.79 -6.99
C VAL A 177 11.47 -0.25 -8.00
N ALA A 178 11.88 -1.51 -7.87
CA ALA A 178 11.47 -2.57 -8.78
C ALA A 178 9.95 -2.80 -8.75
N ILE A 179 9.34 -2.89 -7.55
CA ILE A 179 7.89 -3.03 -7.38
C ILE A 179 7.17 -1.82 -8.00
N THR A 180 7.64 -0.61 -7.67
CA THR A 180 7.11 0.65 -8.21
C THR A 180 7.14 0.67 -9.73
N ALA A 181 8.27 0.30 -10.32
CA ALA A 181 8.47 0.31 -11.76
C ALA A 181 7.55 -0.70 -12.46
N VAL A 182 7.37 -1.90 -11.89
CA VAL A 182 6.43 -2.91 -12.41
C VAL A 182 5.01 -2.36 -12.44
N LEU A 183 4.55 -1.76 -11.35
CA LEU A 183 3.21 -1.18 -11.26
C LEU A 183 3.04 0.01 -12.23
N ALA A 184 4.01 0.93 -12.26
CA ALA A 184 3.99 2.09 -13.14
C ALA A 184 3.98 1.69 -14.63
N ASN A 185 4.82 0.73 -15.02
CA ASN A 185 4.88 0.23 -16.40
C ASN A 185 3.57 -0.45 -16.81
N LYS A 186 2.98 -1.24 -15.89
CA LYS A 186 1.68 -1.87 -16.14
C LYS A 186 0.58 -0.83 -16.36
N THR A 187 0.48 0.19 -15.51
CA THR A 187 -0.52 1.27 -15.62
C THR A 187 -0.31 2.09 -16.89
N ARG A 188 0.93 2.50 -17.18
CA ARG A 188 1.27 3.24 -18.41
C ARG A 188 0.96 2.45 -19.67
N GLY A 189 1.30 1.16 -19.70
CA GLY A 189 1.01 0.28 -20.83
C GLY A 189 -0.49 0.08 -21.07
N ARG A 190 -1.29 0.05 -19.99
CA ARG A 190 -2.75 0.07 -20.11
C ARG A 190 -3.24 1.40 -20.69
N LEU A 191 -2.85 2.53 -20.11
CA LEU A 191 -3.25 3.85 -20.59
C LEU A 191 -2.87 4.10 -22.05
N ALA A 192 -1.68 3.66 -22.48
CA ALA A 192 -1.23 3.79 -23.88
C ALA A 192 -2.15 3.04 -24.84
N ARG A 193 -2.62 1.84 -24.48
CA ARG A 193 -3.58 1.08 -25.30
C ARG A 193 -4.95 1.76 -25.37
N ALA A 194 -5.42 2.35 -24.28
CA ALA A 194 -6.68 3.10 -24.30
C ALA A 194 -6.64 4.35 -25.18
N LYS A 195 -5.48 5.02 -25.27
CA LYS A 195 -5.30 6.19 -26.17
C LYS A 195 -5.17 5.82 -27.65
N ALA A 196 -4.86 4.56 -27.95
CA ALA A 196 -4.66 4.06 -29.31
C ALA A 196 -5.91 3.37 -29.88
N ALA A 197 -6.95 3.17 -29.06
CA ALA A 197 -8.25 2.61 -29.44
C ALA A 197 -9.24 3.75 -29.73
#